data_AF-A0A9D1PTH5-F1
#
_entry.id   AF-A0A9D1PTH5-F1
#
_cell.length_a   1.000
_cell.length_b   1.000
_cell.length_c   1.000
_cell.angle_alpha   90.00
_cell.angle_beta   90.00
_cell.angle_gamma   90.00
#
_symmetry.space_group_name_H-M   'P 1'
#
loop_
_entity.id
_entity.type
_entity.pdbx_description
1 polymer ?
#
loop_
_entity_poly.entity_id
_entity_poly.type
_entity_poly.pdbx_seq_one_letter_code
_entity_poly.pdbx_strand_id
1 'polypeptide(L)' 'MKDNYDFSKGIKNPYTKKLKKQITIRIDADAIEYFKEQATDVGISYQNLINLYLRDCAEKKRRLSLSWEK' A
#
# COMPACT_ATOMS: atom_id res chain seq x y z
N MET A 1 36.80 -5.44 -4.54
CA MET A 1 35.84 -4.41 -4.08
C MET A 1 36.62 -3.28 -3.45
N LYS A 2 36.17 -2.01 -3.52
CA LYS A 2 36.90 -0.90 -2.87
C LYS A 2 36.67 -0.94 -1.36
N ASP A 3 37.74 -0.79 -0.59
CA ASP A 3 37.74 -0.86 0.88
C ASP A 3 36.94 0.25 1.56
N ASN A 4 36.84 1.45 0.95
CA ASN A 4 36.08 2.55 1.54
C ASN A 4 35.38 3.41 0.49
N TYR A 5 34.13 3.74 0.78
CA TYR A 5 33.32 4.68 0.02
C TYR A 5 33.09 5.94 0.86
N ASP A 6 33.48 7.09 0.32
CA ASP A 6 33.24 8.40 0.92
C ASP A 6 31.83 8.88 0.54
N PHE A 7 30.92 8.91 1.51
CA PHE A 7 29.53 9.33 1.36
C PHE A 7 29.28 10.78 1.82
N SER A 8 30.34 11.57 2.05
CA SER A 8 30.22 12.93 2.61
C SER A 8 29.45 13.91 1.70
N LYS A 9 29.30 13.57 0.41
CA LYS A 9 28.50 14.32 -0.58
C LYS A 9 27.20 13.61 -0.98
N GLY A 10 26.76 12.61 -0.21
CA GLY A 10 25.58 11.81 -0.51
C GLY A 10 24.30 12.64 -0.44
N ILE A 11 23.63 12.81 -1.59
CA ILE A 11 22.30 13.44 -1.66
C ILE A 11 21.27 12.41 -1.19
N LYS A 12 20.40 12.79 -0.24
CA LYS A 12 19.31 11.93 0.22
C LYS A 12 18.45 11.54 -0.98
N ASN A 13 18.38 10.23 -1.23
CA ASN A 13 17.63 9.71 -2.36
C ASN A 13 16.17 10.21 -2.30
N PRO A 14 15.69 10.99 -3.30
CA PRO A 14 14.35 11.58 -3.30
C PRO A 14 13.23 10.52 -3.26
N TYR A 15 13.54 9.27 -3.62
CA TYR A 15 12.62 8.14 -3.58
C TYR A 15 12.42 7.54 -2.18
N THR A 16 13.20 7.94 -1.16
CA THR A 16 13.05 7.41 0.22
C THR A 16 11.74 7.84 0.89
N LYS A 17 11.10 8.91 0.41
CA LYS A 17 9.84 9.43 1.00
C LYS A 17 8.63 8.51 0.74
N LYS A 18 8.71 7.60 -0.23
CA LYS A 18 7.62 6.71 -0.65
C LYS A 18 7.90 5.24 -0.32
N LEU A 19 8.71 4.98 0.71
CA LEU A 19 8.99 3.61 1.10
C LEU A 19 7.70 2.97 1.63
N LYS A 20 7.25 1.90 0.98
CA LYS A 20 6.13 1.10 1.48
C LYS A 20 6.52 0.55 2.84
N LYS A 21 5.68 0.77 3.85
CA LYS A 21 5.86 0.13 5.16
C LYS A 21 5.30 -1.28 5.06
N GLN A 22 6.13 -2.28 5.38
CA GLN A 22 5.67 -3.65 5.51
C GLN A 22 4.88 -3.77 6.81
N ILE A 23 3.60 -4.09 6.71
CA ILE A 23 2.69 -4.31 7.84
C ILE A 23 1.90 -5.59 7.64
N THR A 24 1.55 -6.25 8.74
CA THR A 24 0.63 -7.39 8.71
C THR A 24 -0.77 -6.86 9.00
N ILE A 25 -1.70 -7.03 8.06
CA ILE A 25 -3.11 -6.67 8.21
C ILE A 25 -3.91 -7.96 8.17
N ARG A 26 -4.84 -8.13 9.11
CA ARG A 26 -5.85 -9.19 9.03
C ARG A 26 -6.99 -8.68 8.16
N ILE A 27 -7.31 -9.42 7.11
CA ILE A 27 -8.37 -9.13 6.15
C ILE A 27 -9.21 -10.39 6.03
N ASP A 28 -10.52 -10.23 5.94
CA ASP A 28 -11.46 -11.34 5.76
C ASP A 28 -11.20 -12.07 4.43
N ALA A 29 -11.47 -13.38 4.42
CA ALA A 29 -11.12 -14.25 3.30
C ALA A 29 -11.89 -13.90 2.02
N ASP A 30 -13.17 -13.53 2.16
CA ASP A 30 -14.07 -13.05 1.10
C ASP A 30 -13.56 -11.76 0.46
N ALA A 31 -13.10 -10.80 1.28
CA ALA A 31 -12.50 -9.57 0.77
C ALA A 31 -11.20 -9.86 -0.02
N ILE A 32 -10.37 -10.80 0.44
CA ILE A 32 -9.16 -11.20 -0.30
C ILE A 32 -9.52 -11.83 -1.64
N GLU A 33 -10.54 -12.69 -1.69
CA GLU A 33 -11.00 -13.34 -2.92
C GLU A 33 -11.50 -12.31 -3.94
N TYR A 34 -12.36 -11.39 -3.50
CA TYR A 34 -12.84 -10.28 -4.33
C TYR A 34 -11.68 -9.48 -4.97
N PHE A 35 -10.67 -9.08 -4.16
CA PHE A 35 -9.54 -8.33 -4.70
C PHE A 35 -8.62 -9.16 -5.60
N LYS A 36 -8.59 -10.49 -5.49
CA LYS A 36 -7.85 -11.37 -6.40
C LYS A 36 -8.53 -11.48 -7.77
N GLU A 37 -9.85 -11.60 -7.80
CA GLU A 37 -10.61 -11.62 -9.05
C GLU A 37 -10.46 -10.28 -9.78
N GLN A 38 -10.66 -9.17 -9.08
CA GLN A 38 -10.50 -7.82 -9.64
C GLN A 38 -9.05 -7.55 -10.10
N ALA A 39 -8.06 -8.05 -9.36
CA ALA A 39 -6.66 -7.97 -9.75
C ALA A 39 -6.34 -8.69 -11.06
N THR A 40 -7.03 -9.80 -11.32
CA THR A 40 -6.87 -10.60 -12.54
C THR A 40 -7.39 -9.85 -13.76
N ASP A 41 -8.53 -9.15 -13.62
CA ASP A 41 -9.11 -8.33 -14.68
C ASP A 41 -8.25 -7.10 -15.02
N VAL A 42 -7.75 -6.40 -14.00
CA VAL A 42 -6.95 -5.18 -14.16
C VAL A 42 -5.47 -5.49 -14.50
N GLY A 43 -5.02 -6.73 -14.30
CA GLY A 43 -3.65 -7.15 -14.58
C GLY A 43 -2.60 -6.65 -13.58
N ILE A 44 -3.00 -6.36 -12.33
CA ILE A 44 -2.08 -5.90 -11.26
C ILE A 44 -2.17 -6.82 -10.05
N SER A 45 -1.16 -6.83 -9.17
CA SER A 45 -1.25 -7.66 -7.95
C SER A 45 -2.37 -7.18 -7.02
N TYR A 46 -3.07 -8.13 -6.40
CA TYR A 46 -4.13 -7.83 -5.40
C TYR A 46 -3.61 -6.95 -4.26
N GLN A 47 -2.35 -7.10 -3.84
CA GLN A 47 -1.71 -6.25 -2.83
C GLN A 47 -1.59 -4.79 -3.29
N ASN A 48 -1.21 -4.56 -4.56
CA ASN A 48 -1.16 -3.21 -5.12
C ASN A 48 -2.57 -2.63 -5.28
N LEU A 49 -3.55 -3.44 -5.72
CA LEU A 49 -4.94 -3.02 -5.85
C LEU A 49 -5.51 -2.58 -4.50
N ILE A 50 -5.35 -3.39 -3.45
CA ILE A 50 -5.77 -3.03 -2.08
C ILE A 50 -5.15 -1.70 -1.65
N ASN A 51 -3.85 -1.52 -1.88
CA ASN A 51 -3.16 -0.28 -1.52
C ASN A 51 -3.69 0.94 -2.31
N LEU A 52 -4.07 0.77 -3.59
CA LEU A 52 -4.68 1.83 -4.38
C LEU A 52 -6.05 2.22 -3.84
N TYR A 53 -6.89 1.24 -3.47
CA TYR A 53 -8.20 1.50 -2.87
C TYR A 53 -8.08 2.20 -1.51
N LEU A 54 -7.13 1.79 -0.66
CA LEU A 54 -6.87 2.45 0.62
C LEU A 54 -6.41 3.90 0.42
N ARG A 55 -5.57 4.15 -0.59
CA ARG A 55 -5.13 5.50 -0.93
C ARG A 55 -6.29 6.37 -1.42
N ASP A 56 -7.12 5.85 -2.32
CA ASP A 56 -8.30 6.56 -2.83
C ASP A 56 -9.30 6.88 -1.70
N CYS A 57 -9.48 5.94 -0.76
CA CYS A 57 -10.30 6.15 0.44
C CYS A 57 -9.78 7.33 1.29
N ALA A 58 -8.46 7.38 1.50
CA ALA A 58 -7.81 8.46 2.25
C ALA A 58 -7.88 9.81 1.50
N GLU A 59 -7.66 9.82 0.19
CA GLU A 59 -7.74 11.03 -0.66
C GLU A 59 -9.17 11.60 -0.67
N LYS A 60 -10.19 10.73 -0.76
CA LYS A 60 -11.61 11.11 -0.69
C LYS A 60 -12.12 11.37 0.72
N LYS A 61 -11.29 11.17 1.75
CA LYS A 61 -11.65 11.28 3.18
C LYS A 61 -12.95 10.55 3.52
N ARG A 62 -13.16 9.37 2.94
CA ARG A 62 -14.37 8.58 3.22
C ARG A 62 -14.38 8.22 4.70
N ARG A 63 -15.45 8.60 5.39
CA ARG A 63 -15.67 8.23 6.79
C ARG A 63 -16.63 7.06 6.82
N LEU A 64 -16.23 6.00 7.53
CA LEU A 64 -17.12 4.88 7.78
C LEU A 64 -18.23 5.37 8.72
N SER A 65 -19.48 5.34 8.26
CA SER A 65 -20.63 5.57 9.13
C SER A 65 -20.95 4.28 9.86
N LEU A 66 -20.37 4.11 11.06
CA LEU A 66 -20.67 3.00 11.96
C LEU A 66 -21.93 3.34 12.79
N SER A 67 -23.05 3.58 12.11
CA SER A 67 -24.36 3.54 12.77
C SER A 67 -24.76 2.07 12.87
N TRP A 68 -24.35 1.41 13.96
CA TRP A 68 -24.91 0.11 14.31
C TRP A 68 -26.37 0.36 14.71
N GLU A 69 -27.31 0.10 13.80
CA GLU A 69 -28.72 -0.04 14.21
C GLU A 69 -28.80 -1.23 15.16
N LYS A 70 -29.41 -0.97 16.31
CA LYS A 70 -29.48 -1.86 17.46
C LYS A 70 -30.70 -2.74 17.38
#